data_AF-A0A4S2RW31-F1
#
_entry.id   AF-A0A4S2RW31-F1
#
_cell.length_a   1.000
_cell.length_b   1.000
_cell.length_c   1.000
_cell.angle_alpha   90.00
_cell.angle_beta   90.00
_cell.angle_gamma   90.00
#
_symmetry.space_group_name_H-M   'P 1'
#
loop_
_entity.id
_entity.type
_entity.pdbx_description
1 polymer ?
#
loop_
_entity_poly.entity_id
_entity_poly.type
_entity_poly.pdbx_seq_one_letter_code
_entity_poly.pdbx_strand_id
1 'polypeptide(L)'
;MPLRTGSVRKVAALGTKCPLKRSLQAYGLPVGHNPRVSVECCLRRRAAAPGPRANRSAERLERRRERARVSISGGYVGVGRTAAVAALVVTGFGLAACGDEEGKDDAAGKVKVVYEDEAVKPENRQAVEVIRKSRVLERTADWVNASVALPHDMVVKVTDKVPPGVTDAVTQPDGRTIFVPPAFLTQVEGVVGDVVKTVKRPALFPEDKFNKADLTALATQFVLGHEMGHALQRQLALPNLGLEEDAADGFASFYTVNEIGPDPSLAAAMVFDELARKEGELTLEGFSSDHPVTQQRVFNFLCSLDGKDPKKFDGPLVGAGYLPRTRAPLCPQSWAALDYGWWTQLEPHFSRKFKGQGDKRQEAARAHLIAETKAFAEKLDEIRSGQ
;
A
#
# COMPACT_ATOMS: atom_id res chain seq x y z
N MET A 1 6.44 -52.34 -29.36
CA MET A 1 6.95 -51.88 -30.67
C MET A 1 6.16 -52.57 -31.77
N PRO A 2 6.02 -51.99 -32.99
CA PRO A 2 6.41 -50.65 -33.44
C PRO A 2 5.22 -49.65 -33.38
N LEU A 3 5.37 -48.37 -33.04
CA LEU A 3 6.06 -47.27 -33.74
C LEU A 3 5.46 -46.89 -35.11
N ARG A 4 4.68 -45.80 -35.13
CA ARG A 4 4.58 -44.85 -36.26
C ARG A 4 4.74 -43.42 -35.73
N THR A 5 5.34 -42.58 -36.57
CA THR A 5 5.95 -41.30 -36.20
C THR A 5 5.00 -40.11 -36.37
N GLY A 6 4.88 -39.28 -35.33
CA GLY A 6 4.22 -37.97 -35.39
C GLY A 6 5.23 -36.85 -35.68
N SER A 7 4.91 -35.97 -36.63
CA SER A 7 5.82 -34.91 -37.10
C SER A 7 5.97 -33.75 -36.11
N VAL A 8 7.20 -33.33 -35.86
CA VAL A 8 7.52 -32.13 -35.06
C VAL A 8 7.33 -30.88 -35.92
N ARG A 9 6.26 -30.11 -35.66
CA ARG A 9 6.16 -28.74 -36.19
C ARG A 9 7.12 -27.82 -35.42
N LYS A 10 8.00 -27.13 -36.14
CA LYS A 10 8.79 -26.02 -35.60
C LYS A 10 7.85 -24.91 -35.12
N VAL A 11 7.86 -24.61 -33.84
CA VAL A 11 7.28 -23.36 -33.31
C VAL A 11 8.31 -22.26 -33.51
N ALA A 12 7.93 -21.18 -34.21
CA ALA A 12 8.78 -20.02 -34.39
C ALA A 12 8.90 -19.25 -33.06
N ALA A 13 10.12 -18.82 -32.71
CA ALA A 13 10.35 -18.02 -31.52
C ALA A 13 9.77 -16.60 -31.69
N LEU A 14 8.59 -16.37 -31.13
CA LEU A 14 8.09 -15.02 -30.87
C LEU A 14 8.87 -14.46 -29.67
N GLY A 15 9.74 -13.48 -29.92
CA GLY A 15 10.58 -12.87 -28.90
C GLY A 15 9.76 -12.06 -27.89
N THR A 16 9.41 -12.67 -26.76
CA THR A 16 8.85 -11.98 -25.60
C THR A 16 9.91 -11.06 -24.99
N LYS A 17 9.64 -9.76 -24.96
CA LYS A 17 10.51 -8.78 -24.28
C LYS A 17 10.39 -8.97 -22.77
N CYS A 18 11.54 -9.08 -22.11
CA CYS A 18 11.62 -9.33 -20.67
C CYS A 18 10.88 -8.24 -19.83
N PRO A 19 10.00 -8.63 -18.89
CA PRO A 19 9.17 -7.70 -18.10
C PRO A 19 9.93 -6.87 -17.07
N LEU A 20 11.21 -7.20 -16.77
CA LEU A 20 12.08 -6.48 -15.83
C LEU A 20 12.23 -4.97 -16.12
N LYS A 21 11.83 -4.52 -17.31
CA LYS A 21 11.83 -3.09 -17.68
C LYS A 21 10.70 -2.27 -17.04
N ARG A 22 9.54 -2.86 -16.66
CA ARG A 22 8.38 -2.07 -16.21
C ARG A 22 8.56 -1.44 -14.82
N SER A 23 9.02 -2.20 -13.82
CA SER A 23 9.14 -1.70 -12.43
C SER A 23 10.18 -0.57 -12.30
N LEU A 24 11.38 -0.70 -12.89
CA LEU A 24 12.40 0.36 -12.85
C LEU A 24 12.08 1.59 -13.71
N GLN A 25 11.18 1.47 -14.70
CA GLN A 25 10.76 2.61 -15.51
C GLN A 25 9.82 3.58 -14.77
N ALA A 26 9.10 3.14 -13.72
CA ALA A 26 8.30 4.02 -12.88
C ALA A 26 9.14 5.08 -12.14
N TYR A 27 10.43 4.82 -11.93
CA TYR A 27 11.36 5.67 -11.18
C TYR A 27 12.48 6.31 -12.03
N GLY A 28 12.38 6.23 -13.37
CA GLY A 28 13.32 6.92 -14.28
C GLY A 28 14.79 6.44 -14.25
N LEU A 29 15.08 5.28 -13.65
CA LEU A 29 16.45 4.77 -13.52
C LEU A 29 16.98 4.17 -14.84
N PRO A 30 18.23 4.46 -15.25
CA PRO A 30 18.77 4.01 -16.53
C PRO A 30 19.08 2.49 -16.55
N VAL A 31 18.42 1.77 -17.47
CA VAL A 31 18.65 0.33 -17.68
C VAL A 31 19.92 0.11 -18.54
N GLY A 32 21.05 -0.09 -17.87
CA GLY A 32 22.32 -0.44 -18.52
C GLY A 32 22.24 -1.72 -19.34
N HIS A 33 22.61 -1.66 -20.63
CA HIS A 33 22.71 -2.86 -21.48
C HIS A 33 24.05 -3.57 -21.24
N ASN A 34 24.01 -4.81 -20.74
CA ASN A 34 25.16 -5.70 -20.81
C ASN A 34 24.72 -7.17 -21.06
N PRO A 35 24.87 -7.70 -22.29
CA PRO A 35 24.40 -9.03 -22.63
C PRO A 35 25.49 -10.08 -22.35
N ARG A 36 25.56 -10.59 -21.10
CA ARG A 36 26.14 -11.91 -20.72
C ARG A 36 26.13 -12.10 -19.19
N VAL A 37 25.04 -12.64 -18.65
CA VAL A 37 25.05 -13.39 -17.38
C VAL A 37 24.12 -14.59 -17.51
N SER A 38 24.69 -15.75 -17.84
CA SER A 38 23.98 -17.03 -17.75
C SER A 38 24.25 -17.62 -16.37
N VAL A 39 23.22 -17.71 -15.51
CA VAL A 39 23.33 -18.39 -14.21
C VAL A 39 23.03 -19.87 -14.41
N GLU A 40 24.08 -20.66 -14.62
CA GLU A 40 23.96 -22.11 -14.76
C GLU A 40 23.89 -22.77 -13.38
N CYS A 41 22.86 -23.60 -13.16
CA CYS A 41 22.54 -24.12 -11.83
C CYS A 41 23.51 -25.23 -11.39
N CYS A 42 24.01 -25.16 -10.16
CA CYS A 42 25.13 -25.98 -9.72
C CYS A 42 24.68 -27.34 -9.15
N LEU A 43 24.70 -28.39 -9.99
CA LEU A 43 24.62 -29.80 -9.55
C LEU A 43 25.72 -30.64 -10.21
N ARG A 44 26.87 -30.79 -9.54
CA ARG A 44 27.98 -31.63 -10.01
C ARG A 44 27.81 -33.09 -9.62
N ARG A 45 27.84 -34.01 -10.61
CA ARG A 45 28.22 -35.42 -10.41
C ARG A 45 29.75 -35.58 -10.44
N ARG A 46 30.23 -36.66 -9.81
CA ARG A 46 31.66 -37.03 -9.65
C ARG A 46 32.29 -37.54 -10.96
N ALA A 47 33.59 -37.30 -11.17
CA ALA A 47 34.63 -38.37 -11.30
C ALA A 47 36.04 -37.81 -11.62
N ALA A 48 37.06 -38.63 -11.29
CA ALA A 48 38.47 -38.62 -11.73
C ALA A 48 39.48 -37.59 -11.15
N ALA A 49 40.62 -38.13 -10.71
CA ALA A 49 41.89 -37.50 -10.27
C ALA A 49 43.02 -38.00 -11.22
N PRO A 50 44.35 -37.75 -11.07
CA PRO A 50 45.14 -37.23 -9.91
C PRO A 50 46.18 -36.12 -10.21
N GLY A 51 46.98 -35.71 -9.21
CA GLY A 51 48.03 -34.65 -9.26
C GLY A 51 49.42 -35.12 -9.77
N PRO A 52 50.60 -34.69 -9.23
CA PRO A 52 50.88 -33.85 -8.03
C PRO A 52 52.09 -32.85 -8.16
N ARG A 53 52.53 -32.25 -7.01
CA ARG A 53 53.75 -31.41 -6.75
C ARG A 53 53.63 -29.92 -7.17
N ALA A 54 54.32 -28.94 -6.55
CA ALA A 54 55.48 -28.96 -5.63
C ALA A 54 55.33 -28.01 -4.39
N ASN A 55 56.44 -27.67 -3.71
CA ASN A 55 56.55 -27.34 -2.27
C ASN A 55 57.42 -26.07 -2.00
N ARG A 56 57.49 -25.59 -0.73
CA ARG A 56 58.39 -24.56 -0.10
C ARG A 56 57.88 -23.10 -0.18
N SER A 57 57.43 -22.46 0.92
CA SER A 57 58.13 -21.91 2.13
C SER A 57 58.83 -20.55 1.86
N ALA A 58 58.75 -19.49 2.67
CA ALA A 58 58.37 -19.31 4.09
C ALA A 58 57.93 -17.81 4.34
N GLU A 59 57.71 -17.20 5.51
CA GLU A 59 57.72 -17.55 6.96
C GLU A 59 57.01 -16.48 7.85
N ARG A 60 56.88 -16.75 9.18
CA ARG A 60 56.94 -15.86 10.40
C ARG A 60 56.22 -14.47 10.46
N LEU A 61 55.61 -13.95 11.55
CA LEU A 61 55.30 -14.30 12.96
C LEU A 61 53.76 -14.15 13.18
N GLU A 62 53.00 -14.79 14.08
CA GLU A 62 53.07 -15.04 15.54
C GLU A 62 52.95 -13.77 16.45
N ARG A 63 52.20 -13.74 17.58
CA ARG A 63 51.54 -14.82 18.37
C ARG A 63 50.40 -14.27 19.30
N ARG A 64 49.36 -15.09 19.54
CA ARG A 64 48.51 -15.31 20.77
C ARG A 64 47.90 -14.10 21.53
N ARG A 65 46.61 -14.01 21.92
CA ARG A 65 45.60 -14.93 22.53
C ARG A 65 45.96 -15.54 23.88
N GLU A 66 45.15 -15.25 24.92
CA GLU A 66 44.42 -16.29 25.66
C GLU A 66 43.17 -15.76 26.40
N ARG A 67 42.35 -16.67 26.94
CA ARG A 67 41.03 -16.41 27.54
C ARG A 67 40.97 -16.97 28.97
N ALA A 68 40.12 -16.41 29.82
CA ALA A 68 39.51 -17.15 30.93
C ALA A 68 38.07 -16.67 31.19
N ARG A 69 37.15 -17.60 31.45
CA ARG A 69 35.81 -17.39 32.02
C ARG A 69 35.76 -18.17 33.33
N VAL A 70 35.26 -17.55 34.40
CA VAL A 70 34.67 -18.26 35.56
C VAL A 70 33.43 -17.47 35.99
N SER A 71 32.40 -18.18 36.42
CA SER A 71 31.17 -17.65 37.04
C SER A 71 31.07 -18.22 38.45
N ILE A 72 30.50 -17.46 39.41
CA ILE A 72 29.66 -17.97 40.51
C ILE A 72 29.04 -16.76 41.27
N SER A 73 27.94 -17.05 41.97
CA SER A 73 26.92 -16.15 42.52
C SER A 73 27.14 -15.63 43.96
N GLY A 74 26.53 -14.47 44.26
CA GLY A 74 25.72 -14.26 45.48
C GLY A 74 26.27 -13.36 46.59
N GLY A 75 25.38 -12.61 47.27
CA GLY A 75 25.60 -12.20 48.68
C GLY A 75 25.67 -10.70 49.04
N TYR A 76 24.52 -10.00 48.97
CA TYR A 76 23.98 -8.99 49.91
C TYR A 76 24.80 -8.24 51.01
N VAL A 77 24.41 -6.96 51.19
CA VAL A 77 24.56 -6.03 52.36
C VAL A 77 25.95 -5.42 52.69
N GLY A 78 26.01 -4.08 52.75
CA GLY A 78 27.08 -3.32 53.40
C GLY A 78 26.91 -1.80 53.29
N VAL A 79 26.42 -1.13 54.33
CA VAL A 79 26.08 0.31 54.33
C VAL A 79 27.25 1.19 54.80
N GLY A 80 27.59 2.19 53.99
CA GLY A 80 27.90 3.57 54.42
C GLY A 80 29.27 3.90 55.03
N ARG A 81 30.01 4.82 54.38
CA ARG A 81 30.32 6.17 54.92
C ARG A 81 31.16 7.05 53.98
N THR A 82 30.49 8.05 53.42
CA THR A 82 30.93 9.47 53.35
C THR A 82 32.43 9.80 53.24
N ALA A 83 32.82 10.36 52.09
CA ALA A 83 33.81 11.44 52.02
C ALA A 83 33.18 12.61 51.25
N ALA A 84 33.15 13.79 51.85
CA ALA A 84 32.58 14.99 51.24
C ALA A 84 33.62 15.73 50.40
N VAL A 85 33.22 16.22 49.23
CA VAL A 85 33.93 17.29 48.51
C VAL A 85 32.96 18.44 48.33
N ALA A 86 33.40 19.64 48.72
CA ALA A 86 32.53 20.80 48.85
C ALA A 86 32.20 21.46 47.50
N ALA A 87 30.98 21.97 47.46
CA ALA A 87 30.41 22.97 46.57
C ALA A 87 31.35 23.69 45.58
N LEU A 88 30.95 23.65 44.30
CA LEU A 88 31.08 24.80 43.41
C LEU A 88 29.67 25.14 42.90
N VAL A 89 29.02 26.09 43.59
CA VAL A 89 27.68 26.56 43.25
C VAL A 89 27.78 27.42 41.99
N VAL A 90 27.40 26.85 40.84
CA VAL A 90 27.00 27.64 39.68
C VAL A 90 25.48 27.70 39.70
N THR A 91 24.94 28.81 40.20
CA THR A 91 23.52 29.18 40.05
C THR A 91 23.20 29.43 38.59
N GLY A 92 22.97 28.34 37.86
CA GLY A 92 22.45 28.30 36.51
C GLY A 92 21.09 27.64 36.49
N PHE A 93 20.13 28.14 37.30
CA PHE A 93 18.71 27.86 37.11
C PHE A 93 18.26 28.57 35.83
N GLY A 94 18.71 28.04 34.69
CA GLY A 94 17.98 28.19 33.45
C GLY A 94 16.62 27.55 33.68
N LEU A 95 15.63 28.37 34.00
CA LEU A 95 14.25 28.03 33.74
C LEU A 95 14.20 27.70 32.24
N ALA A 96 14.23 26.40 31.94
CA ALA A 96 13.59 25.90 30.74
C ALA A 96 12.12 26.25 30.94
N ALA A 97 11.76 27.47 30.54
CA ALA A 97 10.39 27.81 30.30
C ALA A 97 9.83 26.69 29.45
N CYS A 98 8.66 26.17 29.85
CA CYS A 98 7.76 25.61 28.87
C CYS A 98 7.49 26.76 27.89
N GLY A 99 8.31 26.84 26.86
CA GLY A 99 7.96 27.56 25.66
C GLY A 99 6.78 26.79 25.12
N ASP A 100 5.58 27.31 25.38
CA ASP A 100 4.43 26.96 24.59
C ASP A 100 4.86 27.08 23.12
N GLU A 101 4.76 26.00 22.34
CA GLU A 101 4.91 26.08 20.88
C GLU A 101 3.65 26.74 20.26
N GLU A 102 3.20 27.85 20.86
CA GLU A 102 2.41 28.90 20.20
C GLU A 102 3.31 29.58 19.16
N GLY A 103 3.61 28.84 18.08
CA GLY A 103 4.60 29.26 17.08
C GLY A 103 4.82 28.29 15.92
N LYS A 104 4.30 27.06 15.96
CA LYS A 104 4.07 26.30 14.71
C LYS A 104 2.82 26.88 14.03
N ASP A 105 3.01 27.94 13.25
CA ASP A 105 2.01 28.40 12.29
C ASP A 105 1.49 27.21 11.49
N ASP A 106 0.16 27.15 11.32
CA ASP A 106 -0.56 25.99 10.81
C ASP A 106 0.14 25.44 9.56
N ALA A 107 0.44 24.13 9.53
CA ALA A 107 1.05 23.51 8.35
C ALA A 107 0.12 23.74 7.14
N ALA A 108 0.54 24.70 6.31
CA ALA A 108 -0.37 25.47 5.46
C ALA A 108 -0.64 24.81 4.10
N GLY A 109 0.04 23.68 3.83
CA GLY A 109 -0.05 22.96 2.58
C GLY A 109 -1.49 22.71 2.16
N LYS A 110 -1.76 22.96 0.87
CA LYS A 110 -3.05 22.67 0.24
C LYS A 110 -2.88 21.68 -0.90
N VAL A 111 -3.79 20.71 -0.93
CA VAL A 111 -4.05 19.88 -2.09
C VAL A 111 -4.86 20.69 -3.10
N LYS A 112 -4.36 20.79 -4.33
CA LYS A 112 -5.05 21.45 -5.45
C LYS A 112 -5.22 20.45 -6.59
N VAL A 113 -6.43 20.38 -7.16
CA VAL A 113 -6.67 19.63 -8.40
C VAL A 113 -6.47 20.57 -9.59
N VAL A 114 -5.65 20.17 -10.56
CA VAL A 114 -5.33 20.95 -11.76
C VAL A 114 -5.53 20.08 -13.00
N TYR A 115 -6.34 20.56 -13.93
CA TYR A 115 -6.52 19.96 -15.26
C TYR A 115 -5.78 20.82 -16.29
N GLU A 116 -4.81 20.24 -17.00
CA GLU A 116 -4.08 20.93 -18.07
C GLU A 116 -4.72 20.64 -19.43
N ASP A 117 -5.88 21.25 -19.73
CA ASP A 117 -6.69 20.91 -20.92
C ASP A 117 -5.96 21.05 -22.25
N GLU A 118 -5.01 21.98 -22.35
CA GLU A 118 -4.14 22.14 -23.53
C GLU A 118 -3.19 20.96 -23.75
N ALA A 119 -2.87 20.19 -22.70
CA ALA A 119 -2.09 18.96 -22.79
C ALA A 119 -2.96 17.75 -23.17
N VAL A 120 -4.27 17.77 -22.88
CA VAL A 120 -5.16 16.60 -23.03
C VAL A 120 -5.41 16.29 -24.51
N LYS A 121 -4.92 15.12 -24.95
CA LYS A 121 -5.14 14.61 -26.30
C LYS A 121 -6.65 14.40 -26.58
N PRO A 122 -7.13 14.65 -27.82
CA PRO A 122 -8.55 14.59 -28.17
C PRO A 122 -9.27 13.31 -27.72
N GLU A 123 -8.63 12.16 -27.88
CA GLU A 123 -9.16 10.84 -27.54
C GLU A 123 -9.45 10.65 -26.03
N ASN A 124 -8.77 11.40 -25.16
CA ASN A 124 -8.90 11.27 -23.70
C ASN A 124 -9.90 12.26 -23.08
N ARG A 125 -10.40 13.22 -23.86
CA ARG A 125 -11.22 14.34 -23.33
C ARG A 125 -12.53 13.87 -22.70
N GLN A 126 -13.15 12.82 -23.23
CA GLN A 126 -14.38 12.26 -22.66
C GLN A 126 -14.17 11.76 -21.23
N ALA A 127 -13.12 10.96 -20.98
CA ALA A 127 -12.83 10.43 -19.65
C ALA A 127 -12.47 11.55 -18.66
N VAL A 128 -11.69 12.55 -19.09
CA VAL A 128 -11.38 13.75 -18.27
C VAL A 128 -12.66 14.51 -17.90
N GLU A 129 -13.59 14.69 -18.85
CA GLU A 129 -14.87 15.38 -18.59
C GLU A 129 -15.79 14.61 -17.63
N VAL A 130 -15.79 13.27 -17.65
CA VAL A 130 -16.48 12.43 -16.66
C VAL A 130 -15.92 12.70 -15.26
N ILE A 131 -14.60 12.61 -15.10
CA ILE A 131 -13.92 12.83 -13.82
C ILE A 131 -14.19 14.25 -13.29
N ARG A 132 -14.02 15.28 -14.13
CA ARG A 132 -14.30 16.68 -13.81
C ARG A 132 -15.74 16.91 -13.34
N LYS A 133 -16.73 16.42 -14.08
CA LYS A 133 -18.16 16.61 -13.72
C LYS A 133 -18.53 15.89 -12.44
N SER A 134 -17.95 14.71 -12.20
CA SER A 134 -18.19 13.92 -11.00
C SER A 134 -17.59 14.55 -9.72
N ARG A 135 -16.63 15.48 -9.85
CA ARG A 135 -15.87 16.11 -8.76
C ARG A 135 -15.19 15.14 -7.79
N VAL A 136 -14.83 13.94 -8.24
CA VAL A 136 -14.24 12.89 -7.38
C VAL A 136 -12.85 13.26 -6.87
N LEU A 137 -12.05 13.97 -7.67
CA LEU A 137 -10.70 14.35 -7.28
C LEU A 137 -10.74 15.46 -6.24
N GLU A 138 -11.62 16.43 -6.47
CA GLU A 138 -11.86 17.59 -5.62
C GLU A 138 -12.36 17.15 -4.25
N ARG A 139 -13.31 16.21 -4.15
CA ARG A 139 -13.77 15.71 -2.84
C ARG A 139 -12.65 15.13 -1.98
N THR A 140 -11.74 14.37 -2.58
CA THR A 140 -10.58 13.78 -1.86
C THR A 140 -9.56 14.85 -1.47
N ALA A 141 -9.29 15.82 -2.34
CA ALA A 141 -8.47 16.98 -2.02
C ALA A 141 -9.08 17.84 -0.89
N ASP A 142 -10.38 18.14 -0.97
CA ASP A 142 -11.14 18.94 -0.01
C ASP A 142 -11.18 18.27 1.37
N TRP A 143 -11.36 16.94 1.41
CA TRP A 143 -11.31 16.19 2.67
C TRP A 143 -9.93 16.31 3.33
N VAL A 144 -8.83 16.06 2.60
CA VAL A 144 -7.47 16.19 3.16
C VAL A 144 -7.17 17.63 3.58
N ASN A 145 -7.57 18.62 2.77
CA ASN A 145 -7.43 20.05 3.10
C ASN A 145 -8.18 20.45 4.38
N ALA A 146 -9.26 19.75 4.72
CA ALA A 146 -10.03 19.95 5.94
C ALA A 146 -9.47 19.16 7.13
N SER A 147 -9.06 17.91 6.93
CA SER A 147 -8.70 16.97 8.00
C SER A 147 -7.22 17.00 8.41
N VAL A 148 -6.29 17.26 7.48
CA VAL A 148 -4.84 17.14 7.69
C VAL A 148 -4.12 18.50 7.56
N ALA A 149 -3.17 18.75 8.45
CA ALA A 149 -2.21 19.84 8.37
C ALA A 149 -0.97 19.40 7.57
N LEU A 150 -0.95 19.70 6.27
CA LEU A 150 0.14 19.29 5.37
C LEU A 150 1.36 20.23 5.48
N PRO A 151 2.59 19.70 5.57
CA PRO A 151 3.81 20.52 5.62
C PRO A 151 4.09 21.26 4.31
N HIS A 152 3.60 20.75 3.17
CA HIS A 152 3.81 21.35 1.85
C HIS A 152 2.55 21.31 0.99
N ASP A 153 2.47 22.25 0.04
CA ASP A 153 1.47 22.20 -1.03
C ASP A 153 1.60 20.92 -1.85
N MET A 154 0.46 20.41 -2.32
CA MET A 154 0.37 19.25 -3.19
C MET A 154 -0.52 19.53 -4.40
N VAL A 155 -0.16 18.96 -5.56
CA VAL A 155 -1.00 19.02 -6.76
C VAL A 155 -1.43 17.63 -7.24
N VAL A 156 -2.73 17.44 -7.43
CA VAL A 156 -3.31 16.34 -8.21
C VAL A 156 -3.45 16.86 -9.64
N LYS A 157 -2.63 16.33 -10.55
CA LYS A 157 -2.40 16.91 -11.87
C LYS A 157 -2.91 16.00 -12.99
N VAL A 158 -4.05 16.37 -13.57
CA VAL A 158 -4.63 15.70 -14.73
C VAL A 158 -3.98 16.28 -16.00
N THR A 159 -2.99 15.57 -16.56
CA THR A 159 -2.19 16.04 -17.70
C THR A 159 -1.54 14.87 -18.46
N ASP A 160 -1.37 15.01 -19.78
CA ASP A 160 -0.51 14.12 -20.57
C ASP A 160 0.99 14.52 -20.46
N LYS A 161 1.32 15.66 -19.82
CA LYS A 161 2.71 16.12 -19.56
C LYS A 161 3.27 15.47 -18.28
N VAL A 162 3.49 14.15 -18.35
CA VAL A 162 4.00 13.33 -17.25
C VAL A 162 5.49 12.95 -17.43
N PRO A 163 6.21 12.58 -16.35
CA PRO A 163 7.58 12.06 -16.46
C PRO A 163 7.68 10.80 -17.35
N PRO A 164 8.84 10.56 -18.00
CA PRO A 164 9.01 9.36 -18.83
C PRO A 164 8.82 8.07 -18.04
N GLY A 165 7.95 7.18 -18.52
CA GLY A 165 7.62 5.90 -17.87
C GLY A 165 6.31 5.91 -17.08
N VAL A 166 5.75 7.08 -16.78
CA VAL A 166 4.42 7.19 -16.15
C VAL A 166 3.32 6.85 -17.15
N THR A 167 2.62 5.75 -16.91
CA THR A 167 1.45 5.28 -17.70
C THR A 167 0.14 5.40 -16.95
N ASP A 168 0.19 5.20 -15.63
CA ASP A 168 -0.96 5.10 -14.73
C ASP A 168 -0.99 6.31 -13.78
N ALA A 169 -2.02 6.40 -12.91
CA ALA A 169 -1.97 7.36 -11.81
C ALA A 169 -0.73 7.06 -10.93
N VAL A 170 -0.02 8.10 -10.47
CA VAL A 170 1.19 7.90 -9.66
C VAL A 170 1.56 9.12 -8.82
N THR A 171 1.86 8.86 -7.56
CA THR A 171 2.42 9.81 -6.60
C THR A 171 3.92 9.86 -6.73
N GLN A 172 4.47 11.07 -6.88
CA GLN A 172 5.92 11.28 -6.96
C GLN A 172 6.62 10.96 -5.63
N PRO A 173 7.94 10.65 -5.65
CA PRO A 173 8.68 10.29 -4.43
C PRO A 173 8.73 11.38 -3.35
N ASP A 174 8.50 12.64 -3.70
CA ASP A 174 8.43 13.76 -2.74
C ASP A 174 7.06 13.91 -2.06
N GLY A 175 6.04 13.16 -2.49
CA GLY A 175 4.67 13.26 -2.01
C GLY A 175 3.93 14.55 -2.38
N ARG A 176 4.47 15.39 -3.28
CA ARG A 176 3.91 16.73 -3.61
C ARG A 176 3.20 16.80 -4.96
N THR A 177 3.35 15.78 -5.80
CA THR A 177 2.60 15.67 -7.06
C THR A 177 2.02 14.28 -7.21
N ILE A 178 0.71 14.21 -7.47
CA ILE A 178 0.02 13.02 -7.98
C ILE A 178 -0.27 13.30 -9.45
N PHE A 179 0.37 12.56 -10.37
CA PHE A 179 0.01 12.61 -11.78
C PHE A 179 -1.19 11.70 -12.05
N VAL A 180 -2.14 12.19 -12.83
CA VAL A 180 -3.31 11.42 -13.30
C VAL A 180 -3.36 11.53 -14.82
N PRO A 181 -2.72 10.60 -15.57
CA PRO A 181 -2.68 10.66 -17.03
C PRO A 181 -4.10 10.56 -17.62
N PRO A 182 -4.49 11.44 -18.56
CA PRO A 182 -5.75 11.32 -19.29
C PRO A 182 -5.91 9.96 -19.99
N ALA A 183 -4.82 9.37 -20.49
CA ALA A 183 -4.82 8.03 -21.07
C ALA A 183 -5.18 6.92 -20.07
N PHE A 184 -4.74 7.05 -18.80
CA PHE A 184 -5.12 6.14 -17.71
C PHE A 184 -6.62 6.22 -17.42
N LEU A 185 -7.18 7.44 -17.39
CA LEU A 185 -8.63 7.62 -17.21
C LEU A 185 -9.43 6.95 -18.34
N THR A 186 -8.98 7.08 -19.59
CA THR A 186 -9.57 6.38 -20.75
C THR A 186 -9.45 4.86 -20.63
N GLN A 187 -8.35 4.33 -20.08
CA GLN A 187 -8.18 2.90 -19.82
C GLN A 187 -9.15 2.39 -18.74
N VAL A 188 -9.31 3.11 -17.63
CA VAL A 188 -10.32 2.80 -16.59
C VAL A 188 -11.72 2.83 -17.20
N GLU A 189 -12.05 3.87 -17.99
CA GLU A 189 -13.33 3.98 -18.70
C GLU A 189 -13.56 2.80 -19.66
N GLY A 190 -12.50 2.28 -20.29
CA GLY A 190 -12.51 1.08 -21.12
C GLY A 190 -12.83 -0.20 -20.33
N VAL A 191 -12.13 -0.44 -19.21
CA VAL A 191 -12.37 -1.60 -18.34
C VAL A 191 -13.78 -1.57 -17.75
N VAL A 192 -14.21 -0.41 -17.24
CA VAL A 192 -15.59 -0.18 -16.80
C VAL A 192 -16.59 -0.43 -17.93
N GLY A 193 -16.25 -0.02 -19.15
CA GLY A 193 -17.02 -0.29 -20.36
C GLY A 193 -17.19 -1.78 -20.68
N ASP A 194 -16.33 -2.67 -20.16
CA ASP A 194 -16.53 -4.11 -20.22
C ASP A 194 -17.34 -4.61 -19.02
N VAL A 195 -17.03 -4.15 -17.80
CA VAL A 195 -17.79 -4.46 -16.57
C VAL A 195 -19.29 -4.26 -16.77
N VAL A 196 -19.74 -3.11 -17.31
CA VAL A 196 -21.18 -2.83 -17.52
C VAL A 196 -21.84 -3.72 -18.57
N LYS A 197 -21.06 -4.42 -19.42
CA LYS A 197 -21.56 -5.36 -20.43
C LYS A 197 -21.53 -6.81 -19.95
N THR A 198 -20.51 -7.19 -19.18
CA THR A 198 -20.21 -8.60 -18.82
C THR A 198 -20.61 -8.96 -17.40
N VAL A 199 -20.62 -8.00 -16.47
CA VAL A 199 -20.91 -8.23 -15.05
C VAL A 199 -22.37 -7.90 -14.76
N LYS A 200 -23.10 -8.86 -14.20
CA LYS A 200 -24.42 -8.61 -13.61
C LYS A 200 -24.26 -7.64 -12.43
N ARG A 201 -24.94 -6.48 -12.49
CA ARG A 201 -25.00 -5.49 -11.41
C ARG A 201 -25.16 -6.17 -10.03
N PRO A 202 -24.20 -6.02 -9.10
CA PRO A 202 -24.37 -6.48 -7.72
C PRO A 202 -25.56 -5.75 -7.09
N ALA A 203 -26.44 -6.47 -6.38
CA ALA A 203 -27.70 -5.91 -5.87
C ALA A 203 -27.48 -4.69 -4.93
N LEU A 204 -26.36 -4.69 -4.20
CA LEU A 204 -25.93 -3.61 -3.32
C LEU A 204 -25.38 -2.36 -4.04
N PHE A 205 -25.09 -2.43 -5.34
CA PHE A 205 -24.62 -1.29 -6.12
C PHE A 205 -25.81 -0.52 -6.72
N PRO A 206 -25.92 0.81 -6.53
CA PRO A 206 -27.08 1.57 -7.02
C PRO A 206 -27.32 1.42 -8.53
N GLU A 207 -28.58 1.29 -8.94
CA GLU A 207 -28.94 1.02 -10.34
C GLU A 207 -28.68 2.21 -11.25
N ASP A 208 -29.01 3.42 -10.78
CA ASP A 208 -28.73 4.69 -11.43
C ASP A 208 -27.22 4.90 -11.69
N LYS A 209 -26.37 4.45 -10.76
CA LYS A 209 -24.90 4.56 -10.85
C LYS A 209 -24.23 3.41 -11.57
N PHE A 210 -24.93 2.32 -11.92
CA PHE A 210 -24.34 1.19 -12.64
C PHE A 210 -24.23 1.49 -14.14
N ASN A 211 -23.49 2.54 -14.47
CA ASN A 211 -23.25 3.02 -15.81
C ASN A 211 -21.76 3.38 -15.99
N LYS A 212 -21.33 3.54 -17.24
CA LYS A 212 -19.90 3.73 -17.57
C LYS A 212 -19.30 4.97 -16.91
N ALA A 213 -20.04 6.07 -16.82
CA ALA A 213 -19.52 7.33 -16.29
C ALA A 213 -19.33 7.28 -14.77
N ASP A 214 -20.38 6.89 -14.03
CA ASP A 214 -20.32 6.84 -12.56
C ASP A 214 -19.36 5.78 -12.05
N LEU A 215 -19.30 4.58 -12.66
CA LEU A 215 -18.31 3.57 -12.28
C LEU A 215 -16.87 4.01 -12.57
N THR A 216 -16.61 4.73 -13.67
CA THR A 216 -15.29 5.31 -13.95
C THR A 216 -14.93 6.32 -12.87
N ALA A 217 -15.84 7.25 -12.56
CA ALA A 217 -15.64 8.24 -11.51
C ALA A 217 -15.37 7.61 -10.14
N LEU A 218 -16.17 6.63 -9.72
CA LEU A 218 -16.07 5.95 -8.43
C LEU A 218 -14.78 5.10 -8.31
N ALA A 219 -14.41 4.36 -9.37
CA ALA A 219 -13.15 3.61 -9.40
C ALA A 219 -11.94 4.55 -9.37
N THR A 220 -11.97 5.64 -10.14
CA THR A 220 -10.93 6.70 -10.08
C THR A 220 -10.90 7.40 -8.71
N GLN A 221 -12.02 7.53 -7.99
CA GLN A 221 -12.02 8.08 -6.63
C GLN A 221 -11.26 7.15 -5.66
N PHE A 222 -11.40 5.83 -5.80
CA PHE A 222 -10.64 4.86 -5.02
C PHE A 222 -9.15 4.88 -5.38
N VAL A 223 -8.80 4.91 -6.68
CA VAL A 223 -7.40 5.02 -7.13
C VAL A 223 -6.75 6.32 -6.65
N LEU A 224 -7.45 7.46 -6.69
CA LEU A 224 -6.91 8.69 -6.07
C LEU A 224 -6.74 8.53 -4.56
N GLY A 225 -7.62 7.77 -3.88
CA GLY A 225 -7.42 7.39 -2.49
C GLY A 225 -6.08 6.67 -2.29
N HIS A 226 -5.77 5.68 -3.13
CA HIS A 226 -4.51 4.95 -3.07
C HIS A 226 -3.30 5.89 -3.23
N GLU A 227 -3.31 6.74 -4.25
CA GLU A 227 -2.26 7.77 -4.44
C GLU A 227 -2.18 8.77 -3.26
N MET A 228 -3.32 9.15 -2.70
CA MET A 228 -3.37 10.01 -1.52
C MET A 228 -2.70 9.36 -0.30
N GLY A 229 -2.84 8.03 -0.15
CA GLY A 229 -2.15 7.26 0.88
C GLY A 229 -0.63 7.38 0.76
N HIS A 230 -0.08 7.09 -0.43
CA HIS A 230 1.34 7.30 -0.73
C HIS A 230 1.81 8.72 -0.45
N ALA A 231 1.03 9.72 -0.85
CA ALA A 231 1.39 11.12 -0.68
C ALA A 231 1.46 11.52 0.81
N LEU A 232 0.47 11.10 1.60
CA LEU A 232 0.43 11.35 3.04
C LEU A 232 1.57 10.63 3.77
N GLN A 233 1.85 9.37 3.41
CA GLN A 233 2.99 8.63 3.96
C GLN A 233 4.33 9.36 3.73
N ARG A 234 4.53 9.90 2.52
CA ARG A 234 5.77 10.59 2.14
C ARG A 234 5.88 11.99 2.74
N GLN A 235 4.80 12.79 2.74
CA GLN A 235 4.82 14.14 3.30
C GLN A 235 4.89 14.17 4.83
N LEU A 236 4.20 13.26 5.51
CA LEU A 236 4.12 13.23 6.98
C LEU A 236 5.17 12.28 7.60
N ALA A 237 5.97 11.60 6.77
CA ALA A 237 6.94 10.57 7.16
C ALA A 237 6.30 9.45 8.02
N LEU A 238 5.12 8.97 7.61
CA LEU A 238 4.34 8.00 8.37
C LEU A 238 5.06 6.62 8.43
N PRO A 239 5.11 5.96 9.60
CA PRO A 239 5.72 4.64 9.71
C PRO A 239 4.96 3.57 8.92
N ASN A 240 5.62 2.94 7.94
CA ASN A 240 5.13 1.74 7.28
C ASN A 240 5.87 0.49 7.80
N LEU A 241 5.11 -0.53 8.23
CA LEU A 241 5.63 -1.82 8.71
C LEU A 241 5.27 -3.01 7.79
N GLY A 242 4.64 -2.74 6.64
CA GLY A 242 4.20 -3.73 5.66
C GLY A 242 4.54 -3.33 4.22
N LEU A 243 3.78 -3.84 3.25
CA LEU A 243 3.91 -3.45 1.84
C LEU A 243 3.29 -2.05 1.64
N GLU A 244 4.01 -1.15 0.98
CA GLU A 244 3.56 0.24 0.77
C GLU A 244 2.25 0.29 -0.05
N GLU A 245 2.14 -0.55 -1.07
CA GLU A 245 0.95 -0.64 -1.94
C GLU A 245 -0.31 -1.15 -1.20
N ASP A 246 -0.15 -2.08 -0.24
CA ASP A 246 -1.26 -2.57 0.60
C ASP A 246 -1.65 -1.52 1.66
N ALA A 247 -0.69 -0.71 2.14
CA ALA A 247 -0.98 0.45 2.97
C ALA A 247 -1.75 1.53 2.18
N ALA A 248 -1.35 1.83 0.95
CA ALA A 248 -2.03 2.77 0.06
C ALA A 248 -3.46 2.33 -0.29
N ASP A 249 -3.66 1.06 -0.66
CA ASP A 249 -5.00 0.45 -0.80
C ASP A 249 -5.81 0.48 0.51
N GLY A 250 -5.12 0.32 1.64
CA GLY A 250 -5.67 0.49 2.97
C GLY A 250 -6.18 1.91 3.22
N PHE A 251 -5.43 2.95 2.84
CA PHE A 251 -5.89 4.34 2.93
C PHE A 251 -7.11 4.57 2.03
N ALA A 252 -7.06 4.08 0.78
CA ALA A 252 -8.18 4.19 -0.15
C ALA A 252 -9.47 3.62 0.45
N SER A 253 -9.38 2.42 1.04
CA SER A 253 -10.49 1.75 1.72
C SER A 253 -10.93 2.53 2.96
N PHE A 254 -9.99 2.93 3.83
CA PHE A 254 -10.25 3.74 5.03
C PHE A 254 -11.02 5.03 4.73
N TYR A 255 -10.52 5.84 3.80
CA TYR A 255 -11.12 7.12 3.43
C TYR A 255 -12.48 6.93 2.75
N THR A 256 -12.57 6.04 1.75
CA THR A 256 -13.84 5.87 1.01
C THR A 256 -14.95 5.34 1.91
N VAL A 257 -14.66 4.33 2.73
CA VAL A 257 -15.67 3.69 3.59
C VAL A 257 -16.15 4.59 4.73
N ASN A 258 -15.28 5.41 5.32
CA ASN A 258 -15.67 6.33 6.41
C ASN A 258 -16.33 7.63 5.92
N GLU A 259 -15.89 8.18 4.78
CA GLU A 259 -16.23 9.56 4.40
C GLU A 259 -17.14 9.67 3.17
N ILE A 260 -17.20 8.63 2.33
CA ILE A 260 -17.91 8.64 1.03
C ILE A 260 -19.03 7.57 0.99
N GLY A 261 -18.80 6.41 1.59
CA GLY A 261 -19.67 5.24 1.52
C GLY A 261 -19.09 4.11 0.66
N PRO A 262 -19.89 3.06 0.38
CA PRO A 262 -19.36 1.82 -0.20
C PRO A 262 -19.08 1.89 -1.71
N ASP A 263 -19.73 2.81 -2.43
CA ASP A 263 -19.74 2.83 -3.90
C ASP A 263 -18.33 2.88 -4.53
N PRO A 264 -17.34 3.68 -4.06
CA PRO A 264 -15.99 3.67 -4.62
C PRO A 264 -15.27 2.33 -4.46
N SER A 265 -15.34 1.70 -3.28
CA SER A 265 -14.68 0.42 -3.01
C SER A 265 -15.33 -0.73 -3.79
N LEU A 266 -16.65 -0.66 -4.02
CA LEU A 266 -17.36 -1.62 -4.89
C LEU A 266 -17.03 -1.41 -6.37
N ALA A 267 -16.94 -0.16 -6.83
CA ALA A 267 -16.53 0.16 -8.20
C ALA A 267 -15.09 -0.32 -8.46
N ALA A 268 -14.17 -0.05 -7.53
CA ALA A 268 -12.81 -0.58 -7.56
C ALA A 268 -12.81 -2.11 -7.56
N ALA A 269 -13.54 -2.77 -6.65
CA ALA A 269 -13.63 -4.23 -6.63
C ALA A 269 -14.06 -4.82 -7.99
N MET A 270 -15.06 -4.25 -8.67
CA MET A 270 -15.49 -4.71 -9.99
C MET A 270 -14.48 -4.45 -11.10
N VAL A 271 -13.80 -3.29 -11.09
CA VAL A 271 -12.76 -2.95 -12.08
C VAL A 271 -11.52 -3.83 -11.92
N PHE A 272 -11.07 -4.04 -10.69
CA PHE A 272 -9.88 -4.86 -10.38
C PHE A 272 -10.14 -6.35 -10.59
N ASP A 273 -11.35 -6.84 -10.32
CA ASP A 273 -11.78 -8.21 -10.65
C ASP A 273 -11.79 -8.46 -12.17
N GLU A 274 -12.22 -7.47 -12.97
CA GLU A 274 -12.15 -7.54 -14.43
C GLU A 274 -10.70 -7.42 -14.96
N LEU A 275 -9.82 -6.66 -14.30
CA LEU A 275 -8.39 -6.65 -14.59
C LEU A 275 -7.74 -8.00 -14.30
N ALA A 276 -8.02 -8.60 -13.13
CA ALA A 276 -7.50 -9.91 -12.75
C ALA A 276 -7.89 -11.02 -13.75
N ARG A 277 -9.13 -11.00 -14.28
CA ARG A 277 -9.55 -11.89 -15.36
C ARG A 277 -8.73 -11.73 -16.65
N LYS A 278 -8.32 -10.49 -16.97
CA LYS A 278 -7.54 -10.15 -18.17
C LYS A 278 -6.04 -10.47 -18.00
N GLU A 279 -5.53 -10.43 -16.77
CA GLU A 279 -4.18 -10.87 -16.41
C GLU A 279 -4.02 -12.39 -16.53
N GLY A 280 -5.05 -13.15 -16.12
CA GLY A 280 -5.10 -14.61 -16.30
C GLY A 280 -4.37 -15.38 -15.19
N GLU A 281 -3.47 -16.30 -15.56
CA GLU A 281 -2.71 -17.09 -14.58
C GLU A 281 -1.60 -16.27 -13.92
N LEU A 282 -1.44 -16.41 -12.60
CA LEU A 282 -0.41 -15.70 -11.84
C LEU A 282 1.00 -16.15 -12.26
N THR A 283 1.82 -15.20 -12.71
CA THR A 283 3.22 -15.44 -13.06
C THR A 283 4.14 -15.19 -11.86
N LEU A 284 5.39 -15.65 -11.95
CA LEU A 284 6.42 -15.35 -10.94
C LEU A 284 6.65 -13.85 -10.78
N GLU A 285 6.56 -13.09 -11.87
CA GLU A 285 6.64 -11.62 -11.83
C GLU A 285 5.48 -11.02 -11.05
N GLY A 286 4.25 -11.51 -11.23
CA GLY A 286 3.08 -11.09 -10.46
C GLY A 286 3.22 -11.36 -8.96
N PHE A 287 3.81 -12.50 -8.57
CA PHE A 287 4.15 -12.77 -7.16
C PHE A 287 5.29 -11.90 -6.62
N SER A 288 6.11 -11.30 -7.48
CA SER A 288 7.22 -10.41 -7.12
C SER A 288 6.89 -8.92 -7.26
N SER A 289 5.65 -8.57 -7.60
CA SER A 289 5.24 -7.17 -7.72
C SER A 289 5.28 -6.46 -6.37
N ASP A 290 5.48 -5.15 -6.41
CA ASP A 290 5.26 -4.22 -5.30
C ASP A 290 3.80 -4.28 -4.79
N HIS A 291 2.87 -4.31 -5.75
CA HIS A 291 1.44 -4.46 -5.51
C HIS A 291 1.07 -5.89 -5.08
N PRO A 292 0.09 -6.06 -4.17
CA PRO A 292 -0.54 -7.35 -3.95
C PRO A 292 -1.21 -7.88 -5.23
N VAL A 293 -1.35 -9.21 -5.33
CA VAL A 293 -2.09 -9.87 -6.42
C VAL A 293 -3.46 -9.19 -6.62
N THR A 294 -3.80 -8.85 -7.85
CA THR A 294 -5.00 -8.05 -8.19
C THR A 294 -6.29 -8.60 -7.56
N GLN A 295 -6.50 -9.92 -7.59
CA GLN A 295 -7.65 -10.56 -6.94
C GLN A 295 -7.61 -10.50 -5.39
N GLN A 296 -6.43 -10.46 -4.77
CA GLN A 296 -6.27 -10.27 -3.32
C GLN A 296 -6.70 -8.84 -2.92
N ARG A 297 -6.36 -7.82 -3.73
CA ARG A 297 -6.80 -6.43 -3.55
C ARG A 297 -8.33 -6.35 -3.52
N VAL A 298 -9.00 -6.99 -4.50
CA VAL A 298 -10.48 -7.11 -4.55
C VAL A 298 -11.06 -7.66 -3.24
N PHE A 299 -10.51 -8.76 -2.72
CA PHE A 299 -10.99 -9.32 -1.45
C PHE A 299 -10.72 -8.42 -0.24
N ASN A 300 -9.63 -7.64 -0.22
CA ASN A 300 -9.36 -6.66 0.82
C ASN A 300 -10.37 -5.49 0.78
N PHE A 301 -10.75 -5.02 -0.41
CA PHE A 301 -11.76 -3.95 -0.56
C PHE A 301 -13.14 -4.42 -0.07
N LEU A 302 -13.58 -5.62 -0.48
CA LEU A 302 -14.86 -6.20 -0.06
C LEU A 302 -14.87 -6.54 1.45
N CYS A 303 -13.74 -7.03 1.99
CA CYS A 303 -13.59 -7.32 3.41
C CYS A 303 -13.59 -6.04 4.27
N SER A 304 -13.12 -4.91 3.75
CA SER A 304 -13.22 -3.61 4.43
C SER A 304 -14.68 -3.16 4.58
N LEU A 305 -15.51 -3.37 3.54
CA LEU A 305 -16.95 -3.10 3.60
C LEU A 305 -17.67 -4.02 4.58
N ASP A 306 -17.45 -5.33 4.45
CA ASP A 306 -18.04 -6.34 5.34
C ASP A 306 -17.65 -6.08 6.79
N GLY A 307 -16.38 -5.76 7.06
CA GLY A 307 -15.90 -5.45 8.40
C GLY A 307 -16.45 -4.15 9.00
N LYS A 308 -16.74 -3.13 8.18
CA LYS A 308 -17.31 -1.86 8.65
C LYS A 308 -18.76 -2.00 9.15
N ASP A 309 -19.55 -2.86 8.49
CA ASP A 309 -20.95 -3.12 8.83
C ASP A 309 -21.39 -4.54 8.37
N PRO A 310 -21.06 -5.59 9.15
CA PRO A 310 -21.37 -6.97 8.75
C PRO A 310 -22.86 -7.22 8.60
N LYS A 311 -23.71 -6.49 9.33
CA LYS A 311 -25.17 -6.62 9.26
C LYS A 311 -25.72 -6.15 7.92
N LYS A 312 -25.10 -5.13 7.32
CA LYS A 312 -25.46 -4.60 6.00
C LYS A 312 -24.89 -5.47 4.87
N PHE A 313 -23.72 -6.06 5.06
CA PHE A 313 -22.94 -6.64 3.97
C PHE A 313 -22.85 -8.18 3.93
N ASP A 314 -23.09 -8.92 5.03
CA ASP A 314 -23.02 -10.40 5.02
C ASP A 314 -23.93 -11.00 3.93
N GLY A 315 -25.23 -10.66 3.92
CA GLY A 315 -26.16 -11.13 2.89
C GLY A 315 -25.71 -10.81 1.45
N PRO A 316 -25.52 -9.53 1.08
CA PRO A 316 -25.22 -9.14 -0.30
C PRO A 316 -23.77 -9.32 -0.76
N LEU A 317 -22.79 -9.53 0.12
CA LEU A 317 -21.40 -9.87 -0.25
C LEU A 317 -21.08 -11.35 0.00
N VAL A 318 -21.28 -11.83 1.23
CA VAL A 318 -20.90 -13.19 1.65
C VAL A 318 -21.94 -14.21 1.21
N GLY A 319 -23.23 -13.90 1.40
CA GLY A 319 -24.36 -14.72 0.97
C GLY A 319 -24.46 -14.84 -0.55
N ALA A 320 -24.14 -13.77 -1.28
CA ALA A 320 -24.06 -13.74 -2.73
C ALA A 320 -22.78 -14.39 -3.31
N GLY A 321 -21.77 -14.68 -2.47
CA GLY A 321 -20.53 -15.36 -2.87
C GLY A 321 -19.42 -14.45 -3.42
N TYR A 322 -19.57 -13.12 -3.36
CA TYR A 322 -18.50 -12.17 -3.74
C TYR A 322 -17.34 -12.16 -2.72
N LEU A 323 -17.66 -12.36 -1.43
CA LEU A 323 -16.67 -12.51 -0.36
C LEU A 323 -16.73 -13.95 0.19
N PRO A 324 -15.64 -14.75 0.16
CA PRO A 324 -15.68 -16.12 0.63
C PRO A 324 -16.10 -16.24 2.11
N ARG A 325 -16.98 -17.19 2.42
CA ARG A 325 -17.44 -17.49 3.80
C ARG A 325 -16.29 -17.81 4.77
N THR A 326 -15.15 -18.24 4.27
CA THR A 326 -13.92 -18.49 5.04
C THR A 326 -13.11 -17.21 5.33
N ARG A 327 -13.29 -16.14 4.55
CA ARG A 327 -12.63 -14.83 4.74
C ARG A 327 -13.45 -13.91 5.64
N ALA A 328 -14.77 -13.88 5.46
CA ALA A 328 -15.69 -12.98 6.17
C ALA A 328 -15.52 -12.94 7.71
N PRO A 329 -15.27 -14.06 8.43
CA PRO A 329 -15.06 -14.02 9.88
C PRO A 329 -13.89 -13.13 10.35
N LEU A 330 -12.89 -12.88 9.49
CA LEU A 330 -11.73 -12.03 9.79
C LEU A 330 -11.99 -10.55 9.52
N CYS A 331 -13.04 -10.21 8.78
CA CYS A 331 -13.25 -8.87 8.23
C CYS A 331 -13.56 -7.80 9.28
N PRO A 332 -14.38 -8.03 10.32
CA PRO A 332 -14.62 -7.02 11.36
C PRO A 332 -13.34 -6.59 12.08
N GLN A 333 -12.51 -7.54 12.50
CA GLN A 333 -11.23 -7.24 13.13
C GLN A 333 -10.23 -6.59 12.15
N SER A 334 -10.19 -7.05 10.90
CA SER A 334 -9.31 -6.49 9.86
C SER A 334 -9.64 -5.03 9.56
N TRP A 335 -10.93 -4.70 9.41
CA TRP A 335 -11.39 -3.33 9.24
C TRP A 335 -11.06 -2.48 10.48
N ALA A 336 -11.39 -2.94 11.69
CA ALA A 336 -11.16 -2.15 12.90
C ALA A 336 -9.66 -1.88 13.14
N ALA A 337 -8.78 -2.80 12.74
CA ALA A 337 -7.33 -2.59 12.77
C ALA A 337 -6.86 -1.55 11.74
N LEU A 338 -7.41 -1.59 10.53
CA LEU A 338 -7.13 -0.61 9.47
C LEU A 338 -7.59 0.80 9.86
N ASP A 339 -8.83 0.92 10.35
CA ASP A 339 -9.46 2.19 10.76
C ASP A 339 -8.72 2.83 11.93
N TYR A 340 -8.44 2.07 12.98
CA TYR A 340 -7.62 2.54 14.10
C TYR A 340 -6.20 2.92 13.67
N GLY A 341 -5.58 2.12 12.78
CA GLY A 341 -4.23 2.35 12.27
C GLY A 341 -4.11 3.67 11.53
N TRP A 342 -5.05 3.99 10.64
CA TRP A 342 -5.05 5.25 9.90
C TRP A 342 -5.42 6.46 10.76
N TRP A 343 -6.44 6.36 11.64
CA TRP A 343 -6.72 7.46 12.56
C TRP A 343 -5.55 7.77 13.48
N THR A 344 -4.84 6.75 13.98
CA THR A 344 -3.65 6.93 14.85
C THR A 344 -2.47 7.54 14.09
N GLN A 345 -2.25 7.16 12.83
CA GLN A 345 -1.19 7.75 12.01
C GLN A 345 -1.47 9.22 11.64
N LEU A 346 -2.74 9.59 11.47
CA LEU A 346 -3.14 10.97 11.14
C LEU A 346 -3.30 11.87 12.37
N GLU A 347 -3.46 11.31 13.58
CA GLU A 347 -3.73 12.05 14.82
C GLU A 347 -2.72 13.18 15.13
N PRO A 348 -1.38 12.98 15.01
CA PRO A 348 -0.40 14.05 15.22
C PRO A 348 -0.46 15.17 14.15
N HIS A 349 -1.19 14.93 13.06
CA HIS A 349 -1.22 15.76 11.86
C HIS A 349 -2.62 16.32 11.56
N PHE A 350 -3.60 16.17 12.45
CA PHE A 350 -4.93 16.75 12.24
C PHE A 350 -4.86 18.28 12.12
N SER A 351 -5.66 18.85 11.21
CA SER A 351 -5.84 20.29 11.12
C SER A 351 -6.43 20.83 12.43
N ARG A 352 -6.08 22.07 12.81
CA ARG A 352 -6.61 22.72 14.02
C ARG A 352 -8.15 22.71 14.08
N LYS A 353 -8.81 22.80 12.93
CA LYS A 353 -10.29 22.77 12.81
C LYS A 353 -10.86 21.36 12.95
N PHE A 354 -10.14 20.34 12.50
CA PHE A 354 -10.60 18.96 12.52
C PHE A 354 -10.22 18.20 13.78
N LYS A 355 -9.16 18.63 14.51
CA LYS A 355 -8.60 17.88 15.65
C LYS A 355 -9.64 17.33 16.63
N GLY A 356 -10.56 18.16 17.13
CA GLY A 356 -11.60 17.71 18.07
C GLY A 356 -12.62 16.69 17.52
N GLN A 357 -12.72 16.54 16.19
CA GLN A 357 -13.46 15.47 15.52
C GLN A 357 -12.57 14.25 15.25
N GLY A 358 -11.33 14.49 14.80
CA GLY A 358 -10.34 13.44 14.54
C GLY A 358 -9.99 12.63 15.79
N ASP A 359 -9.70 13.30 16.91
CA ASP A 359 -9.38 12.67 18.20
C ASP A 359 -10.49 11.71 18.65
N LYS A 360 -11.76 12.14 18.52
CA LYS A 360 -12.94 11.31 18.83
C LYS A 360 -13.11 10.12 17.89
N ARG A 361 -12.75 10.28 16.61
CA ARG A 361 -12.77 9.18 15.63
C ARG A 361 -11.67 8.16 15.94
N GLN A 362 -10.46 8.63 16.31
CA GLN A 362 -9.36 7.78 16.76
C GLN A 362 -9.74 6.99 18.02
N GLU A 363 -10.30 7.65 19.03
CA GLU A 363 -10.76 7.01 20.27
C GLU A 363 -11.84 5.95 19.99
N ALA A 364 -12.82 6.28 19.15
CA ALA A 364 -13.88 5.36 18.74
C ALA A 364 -13.33 4.14 17.96
N ALA A 365 -12.41 4.35 17.02
CA ALA A 365 -11.76 3.29 16.26
C ALA A 365 -10.91 2.39 17.18
N ARG A 366 -10.23 2.97 18.18
CA ARG A 366 -9.49 2.22 19.21
C ARG A 366 -10.41 1.33 20.04
N ALA A 367 -11.55 1.87 20.48
CA ALA A 367 -12.56 1.11 21.20
C ALA A 367 -13.16 0.00 20.32
N HIS A 368 -13.40 0.28 19.03
CA HIS A 368 -13.89 -0.69 18.05
C HIS A 368 -12.90 -1.85 17.86
N LEU A 369 -11.60 -1.57 17.67
CA LEU A 369 -10.56 -2.60 17.55
C LEU A 369 -10.49 -3.53 18.78
N ILE A 370 -10.61 -2.97 19.99
CA ILE A 370 -10.63 -3.76 21.23
C ILE A 370 -11.87 -4.67 21.26
N ALA A 371 -13.04 -4.14 20.89
CA ALA A 371 -14.29 -4.90 20.84
C ALA A 371 -14.25 -6.02 19.79
N GLU A 372 -13.84 -5.75 18.55
CA GLU A 372 -13.77 -6.75 17.48
C GLU A 372 -12.69 -7.80 17.73
N THR A 373 -11.58 -7.43 18.39
CA THR A 373 -10.56 -8.42 18.79
C THR A 373 -11.09 -9.38 19.84
N LYS A 374 -11.92 -8.92 20.79
CA LYS A 374 -12.60 -9.79 21.75
C LYS A 374 -13.66 -10.67 21.08
N ALA A 375 -14.51 -10.08 20.24
CA ALA A 375 -15.56 -10.81 19.52
C ALA A 375 -14.99 -11.85 18.56
N PHE A 376 -13.85 -11.55 17.91
CA PHE A 376 -13.15 -12.51 17.06
C PHE A 376 -12.56 -13.66 17.86
N ALA A 377 -12.04 -13.45 19.08
CA ALA A 377 -11.57 -14.53 19.93
C ALA A 377 -12.72 -15.50 20.30
N GLU A 378 -13.88 -14.98 20.68
CA GLU A 378 -15.08 -15.78 20.98
C GLU A 378 -15.51 -16.60 19.74
N LYS A 379 -15.62 -15.95 18.57
CA LYS A 379 -15.98 -16.60 17.29
C LYS A 379 -14.94 -17.62 16.80
N LEU A 380 -13.66 -17.42 17.11
CA LEU A 380 -12.58 -18.33 16.73
C LEU A 380 -12.67 -19.64 17.49
N ASP A 381 -13.08 -19.61 18.76
CA ASP A 381 -13.28 -20.81 19.56
C ASP A 381 -14.53 -21.59 19.11
N GLU A 382 -15.61 -20.91 18.71
CA GLU A 382 -16.74 -21.53 18.01
C GLU A 382 -16.27 -22.28 16.75
N ILE A 383 -15.54 -21.59 15.86
CA ILE A 383 -15.02 -22.16 14.59
C ILE A 383 -14.14 -23.38 14.86
N ARG A 384 -13.27 -23.35 15.88
CA ARG A 384 -12.41 -24.47 16.27
C ARG A 384 -13.18 -25.66 16.84
N SER A 385 -14.28 -25.40 17.55
CA SER A 385 -15.11 -26.46 18.14
C SER A 385 -16.03 -27.17 17.14
N GLY A 386 -16.26 -26.57 15.97
CA GLY A 386 -17.08 -27.11 14.88
C GLY A 386 -16.29 -27.78 13.74
N GLN A 387 -14.98 -28.00 13.91
CA GLN A 387 -14.09 -28.72 12.99
C GLN A 387 -13.74 -30.11 13.53
#